data_AF-A0AAE1QA18-F1
#
_entry.id   AF-A0AAE1QA18-F1
#
_cell.length_a   1.000
_cell.length_b   1.000
_cell.length_c   1.000
_cell.angle_alpha   90.00
_cell.angle_beta   90.00
_cell.angle_gamma   90.00
#
_symmetry.space_group_name_H-M   'P 1'
#
loop_
_entity.id
_entity.type
_entity.pdbx_description
1 polymer ?
#
loop_
_entity_poly.entity_id
_entity_poly.type
_entity_poly.pdbx_seq_one_letter_code
_entity_poly.pdbx_strand_id
1 'polypeptide(L)'
;MSGGPIFSHRMTYTSRRDLTAAIQTAATTAIPRCAPSRRHRTDWWYYNEEVREHNHRVNLHRKLYKKRPNPNNLRLLQEVVARARQVSLRAKEDKWLEWCATFSQHTSLGQMWRSVRTASGAAPPRPAAHPHPQQEAERLATIFTSRSSSNQLPLHTQLTQQQLRPHRDEAVREAMEVADMTDRPFSLQELQQAKRRGRDTATGADGVPYSMLAHAGPAGDAALLVSHAQRLVDSGTPAACLERSRYPTDPQTERAHQA
;
A
#
# COMPACT_ATOMS: atom_id res chain seq x y z
N MET A 1 8.55 35.86 -15.37
CA MET A 1 7.95 35.52 -14.07
C MET A 1 6.45 35.66 -14.23
N SER A 2 5.74 34.56 -14.47
CA SER A 2 4.28 34.56 -14.63
C SER A 2 3.73 33.68 -13.51
N GLY A 3 3.15 34.32 -12.50
CA GLY A 3 2.51 33.66 -11.37
C GLY A 3 1.17 33.10 -11.80
N GLY A 4 1.07 31.77 -11.85
CA GLY A 4 -0.20 31.08 -12.09
C GLY A 4 -1.15 31.23 -10.89
N PRO A 5 -2.47 31.24 -11.11
CA PRO A 5 -3.45 31.46 -10.06
C PRO A 5 -3.49 30.29 -9.07
N ILE A 6 -3.41 30.64 -7.79
CA ILE A 6 -3.61 29.76 -6.64
C ILE A 6 -5.08 29.32 -6.68
N PHE A 7 -5.32 28.01 -6.88
CA PHE A 7 -6.64 27.40 -6.81
C PHE A 7 -7.24 27.57 -5.40
N SER A 8 -8.02 28.64 -5.22
CA SER A 8 -8.96 28.78 -4.10
C SER A 8 -10.32 28.25 -4.55
N HIS A 9 -10.51 26.93 -4.41
CA HIS A 9 -11.84 26.35 -4.44
C HIS A 9 -12.12 25.74 -3.07
N ARG A 10 -13.02 26.39 -2.35
CA ARG A 10 -13.63 25.92 -1.11
C ARG A 10 -14.51 24.72 -1.48
N MET A 11 -13.90 23.54 -1.56
CA MET A 11 -14.61 22.28 -1.82
C MET A 11 -15.43 21.89 -0.59
N THR A 12 -16.73 22.20 -0.60
CA THR A 12 -17.69 21.61 0.33
C THR A 12 -18.18 20.30 -0.28
N TYR A 13 -17.60 19.18 0.12
CA TYR A 13 -18.07 17.86 -0.31
C TYR A 13 -19.43 17.58 0.34
N THR A 14 -20.51 17.63 -0.46
CA THR A 14 -21.89 17.44 0.01
C THR A 14 -22.32 15.98 0.08
N SER A 15 -21.59 15.05 -0.56
CA SER A 15 -21.91 13.62 -0.58
C SER A 15 -20.66 12.73 -0.50
N ARG A 16 -20.79 11.58 0.17
CA ARG A 16 -19.73 10.57 0.30
C ARG A 16 -19.19 10.09 -1.05
N ARG A 17 -20.08 9.94 -2.04
CA ARG A 17 -19.70 9.52 -3.40
C ARG A 17 -18.79 10.56 -4.05
N ASP A 18 -19.11 11.84 -3.86
CA ASP A 18 -18.36 12.96 -4.42
C ASP A 18 -16.97 13.06 -3.77
N LEU A 19 -16.89 12.83 -2.46
CA LEU A 19 -15.60 12.76 -1.75
C LEU A 19 -14.76 11.59 -2.27
N THR A 20 -15.33 10.39 -2.41
CA THR A 20 -14.59 9.23 -2.96
C THR A 20 -14.15 9.47 -4.40
N ALA A 21 -14.99 10.08 -5.24
CA ALA A 21 -14.66 10.38 -6.62
C ALA A 21 -13.54 11.43 -6.73
N ALA A 22 -13.58 12.48 -5.89
CA ALA A 22 -12.53 13.48 -5.82
C ALA A 22 -11.19 12.88 -5.36
N ILE A 23 -11.22 12.04 -4.34
CA ILE A 23 -10.05 11.30 -3.86
C ILE A 23 -9.50 10.40 -4.97
N GLN A 24 -10.34 9.61 -5.62
CA GLN A 24 -9.93 8.74 -6.74
C GLN A 24 -9.35 9.54 -7.91
N THR A 25 -9.96 10.67 -8.29
CA THR A 25 -9.47 11.53 -9.37
C THR A 25 -8.08 12.05 -9.03
N ALA A 26 -7.91 12.60 -7.82
CA ALA A 26 -6.61 13.03 -7.32
C ALA A 26 -5.57 11.89 -7.33
N ALA A 27 -5.97 10.68 -6.92
CA ALA A 27 -5.14 9.47 -6.96
C ALA A 27 -4.58 9.21 -8.35
N THR A 28 -5.49 9.14 -9.33
CA THR A 28 -5.13 8.78 -10.70
C THR A 28 -4.23 9.81 -11.34
N THR A 29 -4.36 11.09 -10.95
CA THR A 29 -3.52 12.17 -11.44
C THR A 29 -2.15 12.26 -10.76
N ALA A 30 -2.06 11.96 -9.46
CA ALA A 30 -0.88 12.28 -8.65
C ALA A 30 -0.02 11.06 -8.28
N ILE A 31 -0.61 9.86 -8.18
CA ILE A 31 0.07 8.67 -7.66
C ILE A 31 0.00 7.52 -8.68
N PRO A 32 1.15 7.03 -9.19
CA PRO A 32 1.14 5.87 -10.07
C PRO A 32 0.58 4.64 -9.34
N ARG A 33 -0.45 4.00 -9.93
CA ARG A 33 -1.21 2.86 -9.37
C ARG A 33 -0.36 1.61 -9.05
N CYS A 34 0.90 1.59 -9.46
CA CYS A 34 1.84 0.51 -9.20
C CYS A 34 3.13 1.09 -8.64
N ALA A 35 3.61 0.51 -7.54
CA ALA A 35 4.99 0.75 -7.12
C ALA A 35 5.93 0.38 -8.27
N PRO A 36 6.96 1.21 -8.57
CA PRO A 36 7.96 0.82 -9.54
C PRO A 36 8.57 -0.51 -9.07
N SER A 37 8.60 -1.51 -9.95
CA SER A 37 9.21 -2.81 -9.66
C SER A 37 10.58 -2.55 -9.05
N ARG A 38 10.81 -3.01 -7.81
CA ARG A 38 12.17 -3.02 -7.24
C ARG A 38 13.02 -3.75 -8.26
N ARG A 39 13.96 -3.05 -8.91
CA ARG A 39 14.84 -3.67 -9.90
C ARG A 39 15.58 -4.78 -9.16
N HIS A 40 15.21 -6.02 -9.45
CA HIS A 40 15.99 -7.16 -9.00
C HIS A 40 17.36 -6.98 -9.63
N ARG A 41 18.40 -6.79 -8.81
CA ARG A 41 19.76 -6.72 -9.32
C ARG A 41 20.14 -8.13 -9.72
N THR A 42 19.89 -8.52 -10.97
CA THR A 42 20.19 -9.87 -11.49
C THR A 42 21.61 -10.32 -11.17
N ASP A 43 22.53 -9.37 -11.07
CA ASP A 43 23.96 -9.61 -10.89
C ASP A 43 24.41 -9.72 -9.43
N TRP A 44 23.49 -9.65 -8.45
CA TRP A 44 23.85 -9.56 -7.03
C TRP A 44 24.73 -10.71 -6.52
N TRP A 45 24.59 -11.91 -7.09
CA TRP A 45 25.21 -13.13 -6.55
C TRP A 45 26.71 -13.24 -6.81
N TYR A 46 27.22 -12.61 -7.87
CA TYR A 46 28.65 -12.57 -8.21
C TYR A 46 29.26 -11.16 -8.07
N TYR A 47 28.49 -10.20 -7.55
CA TYR A 47 28.90 -8.80 -7.48
C TYR A 47 29.93 -8.59 -6.35
N ASN A 48 31.18 -8.32 -6.73
CA ASN A 48 32.29 -8.02 -5.81
C ASN A 48 32.83 -6.60 -6.07
N GLU A 49 33.83 -6.17 -5.28
CA GLU A 49 34.40 -4.82 -5.38
C GLU A 49 35.12 -4.60 -6.73
N GLU A 50 35.75 -5.63 -7.30
CA GLU A 50 36.38 -5.54 -8.62
C GLU A 50 35.37 -5.30 -9.75
N VAL A 51 34.25 -6.05 -9.76
CA VAL A 51 33.15 -5.86 -10.72
C VAL A 51 32.54 -4.47 -10.54
N ARG A 52 32.41 -3.99 -9.29
CA ARG A 52 31.91 -2.64 -8.99
C ARG A 52 32.82 -1.57 -9.58
N GLU A 53 34.13 -1.66 -9.38
CA GLU A 53 35.10 -0.69 -9.89
C GLU A 53 35.07 -0.63 -11.42
N HIS A 54 35.05 -1.79 -12.09
CA HIS A 54 35.01 -1.86 -13.54
C HIS A 54 33.68 -1.30 -14.10
N ASN A 55 32.55 -1.58 -13.46
CA ASN A 55 31.27 -0.96 -13.80
C ASN A 55 31.27 0.56 -13.57
N HIS A 56 31.93 1.04 -12.51
CA HIS A 56 32.12 2.47 -12.27
C HIS A 56 32.92 3.12 -13.41
N ARG A 57 34.01 2.49 -13.85
CA ARG A 57 34.82 2.94 -14.99
C ARG A 57 34.01 2.97 -16.29
N VAL A 58 33.22 1.93 -16.58
CA VAL A 58 32.30 1.92 -17.74
C VAL A 58 31.35 3.12 -17.69
N ASN A 59 30.77 3.40 -16.52
CA ASN A 59 29.86 4.53 -16.34
C ASN A 59 30.57 5.88 -16.55
N LEU A 60 31.81 6.03 -16.07
CA LEU A 60 32.62 7.23 -16.27
C LEU A 60 32.90 7.47 -17.76
N HIS A 61 33.39 6.46 -18.48
CA HIS A 61 33.68 6.55 -19.91
C HIS A 61 32.42 6.73 -20.75
N ARG A 62 31.29 6.12 -20.35
CA ARG A 62 29.99 6.34 -21.00
C ARG A 62 29.52 7.78 -20.85
N LYS A 63 29.70 8.39 -19.66
CA LYS A 63 29.41 9.81 -19.43
C LYS A 63 30.34 10.70 -20.26
N LEU A 64 31.63 10.37 -20.34
CA LEU A 64 32.60 11.10 -21.15
C LEU A 64 32.22 11.10 -22.63
N TYR A 65 31.93 9.92 -23.20
CA TYR A 65 31.52 9.77 -24.58
C TYR A 65 30.20 10.53 -24.88
N LYS A 66 29.20 10.46 -23.99
CA LYS A 66 27.96 11.24 -24.13
C LYS A 66 28.20 12.75 -24.15
N LYS A 67 29.15 13.25 -23.37
CA LYS A 67 29.51 14.68 -23.33
C LYS A 67 30.33 15.11 -24.54
N ARG A 68 31.23 14.24 -25.02
CA ARG A 68 32.16 14.53 -26.11
C ARG A 68 32.26 13.32 -27.05
N PRO A 69 31.32 13.18 -28.00
CA PRO A 69 31.36 12.10 -28.98
C PRO A 69 32.59 12.26 -29.90
N ASN A 70 33.53 11.32 -29.81
CA ASN A 70 34.75 11.29 -30.61
C ASN A 70 35.15 9.81 -30.81
N PRO A 71 35.68 9.41 -31.99
CA PRO A 71 36.18 8.05 -32.22
C PRO A 71 37.17 7.55 -31.15
N ASN A 72 38.06 8.40 -30.63
CA ASN A 72 38.98 8.03 -29.55
C ASN A 72 38.25 7.68 -28.25
N ASN A 73 37.23 8.47 -27.90
CA ASN A 73 36.41 8.22 -26.70
C ASN A 73 35.54 6.97 -26.86
N LEU A 74 35.08 6.68 -28.09
CA LEU A 74 34.36 5.45 -28.40
C LEU A 74 35.27 4.23 -28.22
N ARG A 75 36.52 4.29 -28.72
CA ARG A 75 37.50 3.21 -28.56
C ARG A 75 37.82 2.93 -27.09
N LEU A 76 38.08 3.97 -26.31
CA LEU A 76 38.28 3.86 -24.86
C LEU A 76 37.08 3.23 -24.15
N LEU A 77 35.85 3.64 -24.53
CA LEU A 77 34.63 3.04 -23.98
C LEU A 77 34.52 1.55 -24.33
N GLN A 78 34.82 1.17 -25.58
CA GLN A 78 34.80 -0.23 -26.02
C GLN A 78 35.83 -1.08 -25.26
N GLU A 79 37.07 -0.58 -25.10
CA GLU A 79 38.14 -1.24 -24.34
C GLU A 79 37.73 -1.47 -22.88
N VAL A 80 37.19 -0.43 -22.22
CA VAL A 80 36.75 -0.52 -20.82
C VAL A 80 35.53 -1.45 -20.67
N VAL A 81 34.60 -1.45 -21.63
CA VAL A 81 33.47 -2.39 -21.65
C VAL A 81 33.96 -3.83 -21.83
N ALA A 82 34.90 -4.08 -22.74
CA ALA A 82 35.48 -5.41 -22.94
C ALA A 82 36.16 -5.93 -21.66
N ARG A 83 36.95 -5.07 -21.00
CA ARG A 83 37.59 -5.41 -19.72
C ARG A 83 36.56 -5.70 -18.62
N ALA A 84 35.54 -4.86 -18.47
CA ALA A 84 34.49 -5.07 -17.48
C ALA A 84 33.71 -6.37 -17.71
N ARG A 85 33.49 -6.77 -18.97
CA ARG A 85 32.90 -8.06 -19.32
C ARG A 85 33.79 -9.22 -18.88
N GLN A 86 35.09 -9.17 -19.17
CA GLN A 86 36.03 -10.22 -18.75
C GLN A 86 36.07 -10.38 -17.23
N VAL A 87 36.16 -9.29 -16.48
CA VAL A 87 36.13 -9.32 -15.00
C VAL A 87 34.81 -9.91 -14.49
N SER A 88 33.69 -9.52 -15.10
CA SER A 88 32.37 -10.07 -14.73
C SER A 88 32.25 -11.57 -15.02
N LEU A 89 32.85 -12.06 -16.12
CA LEU A 89 32.85 -13.49 -16.45
C LEU A 89 33.69 -14.29 -15.45
N ARG A 90 34.88 -13.80 -15.10
CA ARG A 90 35.73 -14.43 -14.07
C ARG A 90 35.03 -14.48 -12.72
N ALA A 91 34.48 -13.35 -12.27
CA ALA A 91 33.75 -13.29 -11.01
C ALA A 91 32.53 -14.23 -10.97
N LYS A 92 31.83 -14.42 -12.10
CA LYS A 92 30.75 -15.42 -12.22
C LYS A 92 31.27 -16.84 -12.07
N GLU A 93 32.37 -17.16 -12.75
CA GLU A 93 32.98 -18.49 -12.73
C GLU A 93 33.50 -18.83 -11.33
N ASP A 94 34.28 -17.94 -10.71
CA ASP A 94 34.81 -18.12 -9.36
C ASP A 94 33.69 -18.35 -8.34
N LYS A 95 32.63 -17.53 -8.41
CA LYS A 95 31.48 -17.65 -7.50
C LYS A 95 30.68 -18.92 -7.75
N TRP A 96 30.55 -19.33 -9.02
CA TRP A 96 29.88 -20.57 -9.37
C TRP A 96 30.64 -21.79 -8.83
N LEU A 97 31.97 -21.80 -8.96
CA LEU A 97 32.83 -22.84 -8.40
C LEU A 97 32.75 -22.88 -6.87
N GLU A 98 32.75 -21.72 -6.21
CA GLU A 98 32.54 -21.61 -4.76
C GLU A 98 31.20 -22.23 -4.34
N TRP A 99 30.10 -21.94 -5.05
CA TRP A 99 28.80 -22.57 -4.78
C TRP A 99 28.82 -24.08 -4.98
N CYS A 100 29.40 -24.56 -6.08
CA CYS A 100 29.53 -26.00 -6.32
C CYS A 100 30.30 -26.71 -5.21
N ALA A 101 31.34 -26.06 -4.65
CA ALA A 101 32.10 -26.60 -3.52
C ALA A 101 31.29 -26.66 -2.21
N THR A 102 30.26 -25.82 -2.05
CA THR A 102 29.37 -25.87 -0.87
C THR A 102 28.32 -26.98 -0.91
N PHE A 103 28.10 -27.61 -2.07
CA PHE A 103 27.09 -28.65 -2.20
C PHE A 103 27.58 -29.97 -1.56
N SER A 104 26.96 -30.32 -0.44
CA SER A 104 27.16 -31.61 0.25
C SER A 104 25.89 -32.49 0.17
N GLN A 105 25.97 -33.70 0.70
CA GLN A 105 24.84 -34.65 0.81
C GLN A 105 23.64 -34.09 1.58
N HIS A 106 23.84 -33.06 2.40
CA HIS A 106 22.77 -32.38 3.15
C HIS A 106 22.11 -31.23 2.37
N THR A 107 22.57 -30.93 1.16
CA THR A 107 21.99 -29.89 0.32
C THR A 107 20.69 -30.39 -0.29
N SER A 108 19.59 -29.71 0.01
CA SER A 108 18.31 -30.08 -0.59
C SER A 108 18.32 -29.82 -2.10
N LEU A 109 17.61 -30.67 -2.87
CA LEU A 109 17.40 -30.49 -4.30
C LEU A 109 16.83 -29.08 -4.63
N GLY A 110 15.97 -28.56 -3.75
CA GLY A 110 15.41 -27.21 -3.88
C GLY A 110 16.42 -26.08 -3.68
N GLN A 111 17.49 -26.28 -2.91
CA GLN A 111 18.60 -25.31 -2.80
C GLN A 111 19.45 -25.33 -4.06
N MET A 112 19.82 -26.51 -4.56
CA MET A 112 20.58 -26.66 -5.80
C MET A 112 19.87 -25.97 -6.98
N TRP A 113 18.57 -26.24 -7.18
CA TRP A 113 17.78 -25.60 -8.23
C TRP A 113 17.64 -24.08 -8.07
N ARG A 114 17.72 -23.55 -6.85
CA ARG A 114 17.74 -22.09 -6.63
C ARG A 114 19.08 -21.49 -7.07
N SER A 115 20.19 -22.13 -6.75
CA SER A 115 21.52 -21.68 -7.21
C SER A 115 21.63 -21.70 -8.73
N VAL A 116 21.19 -22.79 -9.38
CA VAL A 116 21.16 -22.91 -10.85
C VAL A 116 20.28 -21.83 -11.49
N ARG A 117 19.07 -21.59 -10.97
CA ARG A 117 18.18 -20.52 -11.48
C ARG A 117 18.78 -19.13 -11.30
N THR A 118 19.45 -18.90 -10.18
CA THR A 118 20.13 -17.63 -9.91
C THR A 118 21.29 -17.41 -10.89
N ALA A 119 22.10 -18.43 -11.13
CA ALA A 119 23.24 -18.36 -12.06
C ALA A 119 22.82 -18.19 -13.52
N SER A 120 21.77 -18.89 -13.94
CA SER A 120 21.20 -18.77 -15.30
C SER A 120 20.46 -17.45 -15.55
N GLY A 121 20.18 -16.65 -14.50
CA GLY A 121 19.37 -15.44 -14.61
C GLY A 121 17.90 -15.72 -14.90
N ALA A 122 17.46 -16.97 -14.74
CA ALA A 122 16.07 -17.35 -14.90
C ALA A 122 15.24 -16.66 -13.79
N ALA A 123 14.40 -15.70 -14.19
CA ALA A 123 13.43 -15.13 -13.27
C ALA A 123 12.52 -16.27 -12.77
N PRO A 124 12.16 -16.31 -11.48
CA PRO A 124 11.11 -17.22 -11.05
C PRO A 124 9.87 -16.97 -11.92
N PRO A 125 9.21 -18.01 -12.43
CA PRO A 125 7.98 -17.83 -13.19
C PRO A 125 7.04 -17.00 -12.32
N ARG A 126 6.58 -15.87 -12.87
CA ARG A 126 5.52 -15.12 -12.19
C ARG A 126 4.34 -16.09 -12.12
N PRO A 127 3.76 -16.34 -10.93
CA PRO A 127 2.53 -17.12 -10.88
C PRO A 127 1.56 -16.48 -11.85
N ALA A 128 0.98 -17.29 -12.73
CA ALA A 128 0.01 -16.81 -13.69
C ALA A 128 -1.09 -16.10 -12.89
N ALA A 129 -1.40 -14.85 -13.27
CA ALA A 129 -2.55 -14.19 -12.70
C ALA A 129 -3.77 -15.08 -13.00
N HIS A 130 -4.63 -15.30 -12.00
CA HIS A 130 -5.87 -16.04 -12.21
C HIS A 130 -6.62 -15.38 -13.38
N PRO A 131 -7.13 -16.14 -14.37
CA PRO A 131 -7.76 -15.57 -15.56
C PRO A 131 -8.91 -14.62 -15.23
N HIS A 132 -9.61 -14.88 -14.12
CA HIS A 132 -10.68 -14.03 -13.60
C HIS A 132 -10.50 -13.83 -12.08
N PRO A 133 -9.64 -12.89 -11.63
CA PRO A 133 -9.29 -12.77 -10.21
C PRO A 133 -10.48 -12.33 -9.36
N GLN A 134 -11.39 -11.52 -9.92
CA GLN A 134 -12.61 -11.08 -9.22
C GLN A 134 -13.58 -12.23 -8.97
N GLN A 135 -13.86 -13.05 -10.00
CA GLN A 135 -14.76 -14.20 -9.87
C GLN A 135 -14.26 -15.19 -8.82
N GLU A 136 -12.94 -15.43 -8.79
CA GLU A 136 -12.35 -16.32 -7.79
C GLU A 136 -12.43 -15.72 -6.38
N ALA A 137 -12.21 -14.42 -6.23
CA ALA A 137 -12.39 -13.73 -4.95
C ALA A 137 -13.85 -13.81 -4.45
N GLU A 138 -14.82 -13.59 -5.32
CA GLU A 138 -16.26 -13.73 -5.02
C GLU A 138 -16.62 -15.18 -4.67
N ARG A 139 -16.07 -16.16 -5.39
CA ARG A 139 -16.24 -17.59 -5.07
C ARG A 139 -15.67 -17.93 -3.70
N LEU A 140 -14.48 -17.44 -3.36
CA LEU A 140 -13.88 -17.66 -2.04
C LEU A 140 -14.70 -16.96 -0.94
N ALA A 141 -15.19 -15.76 -1.19
CA ALA A 141 -16.05 -15.03 -0.25
C ALA A 141 -17.36 -15.77 0.01
N THR A 142 -18.04 -16.27 -1.03
CA THR A 142 -19.28 -17.05 -0.88
C THR A 142 -19.06 -18.36 -0.12
N ILE A 143 -17.94 -19.06 -0.37
CA ILE A 143 -17.56 -20.26 0.40
C ILE A 143 -17.31 -19.90 1.86
N PHE A 144 -16.60 -18.81 2.13
CA PHE A 144 -16.36 -18.35 3.50
C PHE A 144 -17.67 -17.97 4.20
N THR A 145 -18.53 -17.17 3.57
CA THR A 145 -19.85 -16.79 4.13
C THR A 145 -20.71 -18.01 4.41
N SER A 146 -20.73 -18.98 3.50
CA SER A 146 -21.42 -20.25 3.71
C SER A 146 -20.85 -20.96 4.94
N ARG A 147 -19.53 -21.15 4.99
CA ARG A 147 -18.83 -21.85 6.09
C ARG A 147 -18.95 -21.20 7.45
N SER A 148 -18.99 -19.87 7.48
CA SER A 148 -19.11 -19.08 8.70
C SER A 148 -20.57 -18.81 9.09
N SER A 149 -21.54 -19.30 8.32
CA SER A 149 -22.96 -19.15 8.66
C SER A 149 -23.28 -19.90 9.94
N SER A 150 -24.03 -19.25 10.85
CA SER A 150 -24.52 -19.88 12.08
C SER A 150 -25.35 -21.14 11.83
N ASN A 151 -25.91 -21.29 10.62
CA ASN A 151 -26.66 -22.46 10.19
C ASN A 151 -25.79 -23.72 10.01
N GLN A 152 -24.47 -23.57 9.88
CA GLN A 152 -23.53 -24.69 9.80
C GLN A 152 -23.06 -25.17 11.18
N LEU A 153 -23.41 -24.47 12.26
CA LEU A 153 -23.09 -24.91 13.62
C LEU A 153 -23.90 -26.15 14.00
N PRO A 154 -23.40 -27.03 14.89
CA PRO A 154 -24.19 -28.14 15.42
C PRO A 154 -25.50 -27.67 16.05
N LEU A 155 -26.56 -28.50 15.95
CA LEU A 155 -27.91 -28.15 16.41
C LEU A 155 -27.94 -27.68 17.87
N HIS A 156 -27.19 -28.34 18.77
CA HIS A 156 -27.14 -27.94 20.17
C HIS A 156 -26.59 -26.51 20.34
N THR A 157 -25.55 -26.13 19.58
CA THR A 157 -24.95 -24.79 19.62
C THR A 157 -25.94 -23.74 19.12
N GLN A 158 -26.69 -24.05 18.06
CA GLN A 158 -27.73 -23.16 17.53
C GLN A 158 -28.83 -22.91 18.56
N LEU A 159 -29.31 -23.97 19.23
CA LEU A 159 -30.33 -23.87 20.27
C LEU A 159 -29.85 -23.06 21.47
N THR A 160 -28.63 -23.31 21.96
CA THR A 160 -28.03 -22.50 23.05
C THR A 160 -27.90 -21.04 22.64
N GLN A 161 -27.44 -20.76 21.42
CA GLN A 161 -27.38 -19.38 20.93
C GLN A 161 -28.75 -18.72 20.90
N GLN A 162 -29.79 -19.41 20.44
CA GLN A 162 -31.16 -18.89 20.41
C GLN A 162 -31.72 -18.63 21.82
N GLN A 163 -31.49 -19.55 22.77
CA GLN A 163 -31.90 -19.37 24.17
C GLN A 163 -31.21 -18.18 24.84
N LEU A 164 -29.94 -17.92 24.50
CA LEU A 164 -29.16 -16.82 25.06
C LEU A 164 -29.37 -15.47 24.35
N ARG A 165 -30.01 -15.45 23.16
CA ARG A 165 -30.30 -14.19 22.43
C ARG A 165 -31.01 -13.15 23.30
N PRO A 166 -32.14 -13.42 23.98
CA PRO A 166 -32.84 -12.40 24.75
C PRO A 166 -31.96 -11.81 25.85
N HIS A 167 -31.16 -12.63 26.53
CA HIS A 167 -30.22 -12.14 27.55
C HIS A 167 -29.10 -11.28 26.97
N ARG A 168 -28.60 -11.61 25.77
CA ARG A 168 -27.61 -10.79 25.07
C ARG A 168 -28.21 -9.48 24.59
N ASP A 169 -29.42 -9.51 24.06
CA ASP A 169 -30.14 -8.33 23.59
C ASP A 169 -30.45 -7.39 24.76
N GLU A 170 -30.81 -7.93 25.92
CA GLU A 170 -30.98 -7.15 27.15
C GLU A 170 -29.65 -6.56 27.62
N ALA A 171 -28.58 -7.36 27.69
CA ALA A 171 -27.26 -6.87 28.10
C ALA A 171 -26.72 -5.77 27.16
N VAL A 172 -27.00 -5.87 25.85
CA VAL A 172 -26.67 -4.82 24.88
C VAL A 172 -27.51 -3.57 25.16
N ARG A 173 -28.81 -3.71 25.44
CA ARG A 173 -29.67 -2.57 25.78
C ARG A 173 -29.22 -1.87 27.05
N GLU A 174 -28.94 -2.63 28.11
CA GLU A 174 -28.39 -2.09 29.37
C GLU A 174 -27.06 -1.37 29.14
N ALA A 175 -26.17 -1.94 28.32
CA ALA A 175 -24.90 -1.31 27.98
C ALA A 175 -25.06 -0.02 27.16
N MET A 176 -26.11 0.10 26.33
CA MET A 176 -26.41 1.33 25.58
C MET A 176 -26.88 2.49 26.47
N GLU A 177 -27.49 2.20 27.62
CA GLU A 177 -27.94 3.23 28.58
C GLU A 177 -26.79 3.78 29.44
N VAL A 178 -25.70 3.00 29.57
CA VAL A 178 -24.52 3.40 30.33
C VAL A 178 -23.58 4.22 29.44
N ALA A 179 -23.43 5.51 29.76
CA ALA A 179 -22.47 6.37 29.07
C ALA A 179 -21.03 5.88 29.29
N ASP A 180 -20.32 5.59 28.20
CA ASP A 180 -18.92 5.19 28.21
C ASP A 180 -18.00 6.35 27.77
N MET A 181 -16.73 6.24 28.14
CA MET A 181 -15.68 7.18 27.74
C MET A 181 -15.44 7.18 26.23
N THR A 182 -15.90 6.15 25.51
CA THR A 182 -15.82 6.02 24.06
C THR A 182 -16.97 6.70 23.30
N ASP A 183 -18.01 7.18 23.99
CA ASP A 183 -19.17 7.88 23.38
C ASP A 183 -18.87 9.35 22.99
N ARG A 184 -17.60 9.65 22.73
CA ARG A 184 -17.12 10.99 22.36
C ARG A 184 -17.01 11.10 20.83
N PRO A 185 -17.23 12.31 20.26
CA PRO A 185 -17.06 12.50 18.84
C PRO A 185 -15.61 12.24 18.43
N PHE A 186 -15.44 11.54 17.31
CA PHE A 186 -14.15 11.22 16.74
C PHE A 186 -13.36 12.52 16.47
N SER A 187 -12.20 12.65 17.10
CA SER A 187 -11.40 13.87 17.11
C SER A 187 -10.45 13.94 15.91
N LEU A 188 -10.02 15.16 15.58
CA LEU A 188 -8.98 15.37 14.56
C LEU A 188 -7.67 14.65 14.93
N GLN A 189 -7.33 14.58 16.23
CA GLN A 189 -6.12 13.91 16.69
C GLN A 189 -6.19 12.39 16.47
N GLU A 190 -7.35 11.78 16.71
CA GLU A 190 -7.59 10.36 16.42
C GLU A 190 -7.55 10.08 14.92
N LEU A 191 -8.10 10.97 14.08
CA LEU A 191 -7.99 10.88 12.63
C LEU A 191 -6.51 10.91 12.19
N GLN A 192 -5.74 11.87 12.71
CA GLN A 192 -4.32 11.98 12.41
C GLN A 192 -3.54 10.75 12.90
N GLN A 193 -3.89 10.20 14.05
CA GLN A 193 -3.28 8.98 14.57
C GLN A 193 -3.62 7.75 13.71
N ALA A 194 -4.87 7.65 13.23
CA ALA A 194 -5.31 6.59 12.32
C ALA A 194 -4.58 6.66 10.98
N LYS A 195 -4.37 7.86 10.43
CA LYS A 195 -3.60 8.11 9.20
C LYS A 195 -2.13 7.70 9.28
N ARG A 196 -1.53 7.68 10.48
CA ARG A 196 -0.11 7.32 10.68
C ARG A 196 0.15 5.81 10.56
N ARG A 197 -0.89 4.97 10.51
CA ARG A 197 -0.75 3.52 10.59
C ARG A 197 -0.68 2.88 9.19
N GLY A 198 0.47 2.28 8.89
CA GLY A 198 0.54 1.08 8.05
C GLY A 198 1.03 1.26 6.61
N ARG A 199 1.45 0.13 6.05
CA ARG A 199 1.75 -0.05 4.63
C ARG A 199 0.44 -0.07 3.85
N ASP A 200 0.46 0.37 2.59
CA ASP A 200 -0.66 0.17 1.66
C ASP A 200 -1.03 -1.31 1.59
N THR A 201 -2.21 -1.64 2.10
CA THR A 201 -2.87 -2.93 1.90
C THR A 201 -3.75 -2.89 0.65
N ALA A 202 -4.37 -4.01 0.30
CA ALA A 202 -5.39 -4.02 -0.75
C ALA A 202 -6.49 -3.00 -0.42
N THR A 203 -6.90 -2.22 -1.43
CA THR A 203 -7.95 -1.21 -1.28
C THR A 203 -9.31 -1.87 -1.09
N GLY A 204 -10.22 -1.18 -0.42
CA GLY A 204 -11.63 -1.59 -0.36
C GLY A 204 -12.36 -1.40 -1.69
N ALA A 205 -13.69 -1.56 -1.66
CA ALA A 205 -14.56 -1.31 -2.81
C ALA A 205 -14.53 0.15 -3.30
N ASP A 206 -14.07 1.07 -2.45
CA ASP A 206 -13.82 2.48 -2.76
C ASP A 206 -12.51 2.71 -3.53
N GLY A 207 -11.64 1.72 -3.66
CA GLY A 207 -10.40 1.85 -4.42
C GLY A 207 -9.41 2.86 -3.84
N VAL A 208 -9.58 3.29 -2.58
CA VAL A 208 -8.73 4.30 -1.93
C VAL A 208 -7.65 3.60 -1.10
N PRO A 209 -6.35 3.76 -1.42
CA PRO A 209 -5.26 3.21 -0.61
C PRO A 209 -4.97 4.08 0.62
N TYR A 210 -4.35 3.50 1.64
CA TYR A 210 -4.02 4.21 2.89
C TYR A 210 -3.03 5.36 2.69
N SER A 211 -2.08 5.23 1.76
CA SER A 211 -1.13 6.29 1.40
C SER A 211 -1.82 7.58 0.97
N MET A 212 -2.97 7.47 0.29
CA MET A 212 -3.74 8.64 -0.07
C MET A 212 -4.38 9.33 1.12
N LEU A 213 -4.98 8.54 2.02
CA LEU A 213 -5.53 9.09 3.26
C LEU A 213 -4.45 9.74 4.11
N ALA A 214 -3.24 9.13 4.17
CA ALA A 214 -2.09 9.68 4.88
C ALA A 214 -1.66 11.06 4.32
N HIS A 215 -1.77 11.26 3.01
CA HIS A 215 -1.44 12.52 2.33
C HIS A 215 -2.63 13.49 2.17
N ALA A 216 -3.80 13.17 2.73
CA ALA A 216 -4.92 14.10 2.74
C ALA A 216 -4.54 15.38 3.51
N GLY A 217 -4.77 16.54 2.88
CA GLY A 217 -4.57 17.85 3.50
C GLY A 217 -5.69 18.23 4.48
N PRO A 218 -5.60 19.40 5.13
CA PRO A 218 -6.56 19.84 6.15
C PRO A 218 -8.02 19.85 5.67
N ALA A 219 -8.27 20.22 4.41
CA ALA A 219 -9.60 20.20 3.81
C ALA A 219 -10.16 18.78 3.61
N GLY A 220 -9.29 17.81 3.29
CA GLY A 220 -9.66 16.40 3.20
C GLY A 220 -9.97 15.81 4.57
N ASP A 221 -9.19 16.18 5.58
CA ASP A 221 -9.41 15.73 6.96
C ASP A 221 -10.74 16.25 7.53
N ALA A 222 -11.06 17.52 7.29
CA ALA A 222 -12.37 18.06 7.66
C ALA A 222 -13.53 17.32 6.97
N ALA A 223 -13.41 17.02 5.67
CA ALA A 223 -14.44 16.29 4.92
C ALA A 223 -14.62 14.85 5.44
N LEU A 224 -13.54 14.19 5.85
CA LEU A 224 -13.58 12.85 6.45
C LEU A 224 -14.29 12.85 7.81
N LEU A 225 -14.02 13.84 8.67
CA LEU A 225 -14.69 13.99 9.96
C LEU A 225 -16.19 14.24 9.81
N VAL A 226 -16.58 15.14 8.92
CA VAL A 226 -17.99 15.43 8.63
C VAL A 226 -18.70 14.18 8.09
N SER A 227 -18.07 13.46 7.16
CA SER A 227 -18.62 12.21 6.62
C SER A 227 -18.77 11.12 7.68
N HIS A 228 -17.86 11.05 8.65
CA HIS A 228 -17.95 10.12 9.77
C HIS A 228 -19.13 10.46 10.69
N ALA A 229 -19.28 11.73 11.06
CA ALA A 229 -20.39 12.20 11.89
C ALA A 229 -21.75 11.93 11.22
N GLN A 230 -21.88 12.21 9.92
CA GLN A 230 -23.11 11.95 9.18
C GLN A 230 -23.50 10.46 9.16
N ARG A 231 -22.52 9.56 9.02
CA ARG A 231 -22.79 8.11 9.06
C ARG A 231 -23.33 7.66 10.42
N LEU A 232 -22.81 8.20 11.52
CA LEU A 232 -23.30 7.86 12.85
C LEU A 232 -24.77 8.24 12.99
N VAL A 233 -25.15 9.42 12.49
CA VAL A 233 -26.55 9.88 12.41
C VAL A 233 -27.41 8.92 11.58
N ASP A 234 -26.97 8.57 10.36
CA ASP A 234 -27.74 7.73 9.43
C ASP A 234 -27.90 6.28 9.92
N SER A 235 -26.98 5.79 10.77
CA SER A 235 -27.00 4.42 11.31
C SER A 235 -27.99 4.21 12.47
N GLY A 236 -28.77 5.23 12.84
CA GLY A 236 -29.76 5.15 13.90
C GLY A 236 -29.14 5.06 15.31
N THR A 237 -27.93 5.61 15.49
CA THR A 237 -27.39 5.78 16.85
C THR A 237 -28.30 6.69 17.67
N PRO A 238 -28.58 6.36 18.95
CA PRO A 238 -29.50 7.13 19.78
C PRO A 238 -29.11 8.63 19.83
N ALA A 239 -30.10 9.52 19.78
CA ALA A 239 -29.92 10.98 19.73
C ALA A 239 -29.05 11.54 20.88
N ALA A 240 -28.97 10.83 22.01
CA ALA A 240 -28.10 11.14 23.14
C ALA A 240 -26.59 11.18 22.78
N CYS A 241 -26.16 10.38 21.80
CA CYS A 241 -24.77 10.40 21.29
C CYS A 241 -24.54 11.54 20.28
N LEU A 242 -25.60 12.03 19.62
CA LEU A 242 -25.53 13.06 18.59
C LEU A 242 -25.50 14.48 19.14
N GLU A 243 -26.23 14.77 20.24
CA GLU A 243 -26.19 16.08 20.90
C GLU A 243 -24.79 16.43 21.44
N ARG A 244 -23.98 15.42 21.76
CA ARG A 244 -22.58 15.58 22.21
C ARG A 244 -21.56 15.66 21.07
N SER A 245 -21.99 15.48 19.83
CA SER A 245 -21.12 15.46 18.64
C SER A 245 -21.02 16.81 17.91
N ARG A 246 -21.62 17.89 18.42
CA ARG A 246 -21.43 19.22 17.82
C ARG A 246 -19.98 19.65 18.03
N TYR A 247 -19.19 19.63 16.97
CA TYR A 247 -17.87 20.25 16.98
C TYR A 247 -18.05 21.75 17.29
N PRO A 248 -17.23 22.33 18.19
CA PRO A 248 -17.26 23.77 18.41
C PRO A 248 -16.94 24.45 17.07
N THR A 249 -17.89 25.22 16.57
CA THR A 249 -17.64 26.17 15.50
C THR A 249 -16.70 27.22 16.05
N ASP A 250 -15.48 27.27 15.53
CA ASP A 250 -14.48 28.28 15.91
C ASP A 250 -15.08 29.69 15.75
N PRO A 251 -15.14 30.51 16.82
CA PRO A 251 -15.73 31.86 16.78
C PRO A 251 -14.91 32.86 15.96
N GLN A 252 -13.82 32.44 15.33
CA GLN A 252 -12.98 33.29 14.49
C GLN A 252 -13.54 33.51 13.07
N THR A 253 -14.56 32.75 12.64
CA THR A 253 -15.10 32.87 11.27
C THR A 253 -16.20 33.94 11.15
N GLU A 254 -16.84 34.37 12.25
CA GLU A 254 -17.92 35.37 12.20
C GLU A 254 -17.46 36.84 12.22
N ARG A 255 -16.18 37.11 12.52
CA ARG A 255 -15.66 38.50 12.55
C ARG A 255 -15.18 39.04 11.21
N ALA A 256 -15.21 38.26 10.13
CA ALA A 256 -14.78 38.71 8.80
C ALA A 256 -15.92 39.29 7.92
N HIS A 257 -17.13 39.42 8.45
CA HIS A 257 -18.28 40.00 7.73
C HIS A 257 -18.77 41.36 8.28
N GLN A 258 -18.03 41.96 9.21
CA GLN A 258 -18.26 43.34 9.67
C GLN A 258 -16.92 44.05 9.91
N ALA A 259 -16.20 44.34 8.82
CA ALA A 259 -15.25 45.44 8.69
C ALA A 259 -14.92 45.64 7.21
#